data_AF-A0AAN9GDN2-F1
#
_entry.id   AF-A0AAN9GDN2-F1
#
_cell.length_a   1.000
_cell.length_b   1.000
_cell.length_c   1.000
_cell.angle_alpha   90.00
_cell.angle_beta   90.00
_cell.angle_gamma   90.00
#
_symmetry.space_group_name_H-M   'P 1'
#
loop_
_entity.id
_entity.type
_entity.pdbx_description
1 polymer ?
#
loop_
_entity_poly.entity_id
_entity_poly.type
_entity_poly.pdbx_seq_one_letter_code
_entity_poly.pdbx_strand_id
1 'polypeptide(L)'
;MQKKRRLVFQIDNLYICVKDKVSETFYQFGVLVGRHPVWFSVVPLIVCLGLGCGILAINENVDTEKLFTPQDSRIYSDRQRLRDNFPDSTSWNFDAFGLSEVPTMAVLLFRRGGKDKVNTNTFETADVDIDQQQYNIFEEKAMDVIRGVIKKIEAIQIKKGGKTYTVLDICARNQDQCVFNGKSITSPSFKERVDNGTVPYPNYRDENGPSDLSFNLAGVKASATGVLVAARVLKVRYVIRTFLRGINYFFLSFVFESLEKK
;
A
#
# COMPACT_ATOMS: atom_id res chain seq x y z
N MET A 1 -21.72 36.08 -56.95
CA MET A 1 -21.99 36.78 -55.66
C MET A 1 -23.43 36.68 -55.16
N GLN A 2 -24.46 36.50 -56.00
CA GLN A 2 -25.87 36.47 -55.54
C GLN A 2 -26.25 35.24 -54.69
N LYS A 3 -25.69 34.05 -54.96
CA LYS A 3 -26.00 32.81 -54.22
C LYS A 3 -25.59 32.88 -52.73
N LYS A 4 -24.49 33.59 -52.43
CA LYS A 4 -23.97 33.79 -51.07
C LYS A 4 -24.85 34.74 -50.24
N ARG A 5 -25.43 35.78 -50.87
CA ARG A 5 -26.39 36.68 -50.18
C ARG A 5 -27.74 36.02 -49.89
N ARG A 6 -28.23 35.14 -50.77
CA ARG A 6 -29.46 34.36 -50.50
C ARG A 6 -29.30 33.42 -49.30
N LEU A 7 -28.16 32.74 -49.19
CA LEU A 7 -27.89 31.80 -48.10
C LEU A 7 -27.80 32.49 -46.73
N VAL A 8 -27.15 33.66 -46.66
CA VAL A 8 -27.08 34.47 -45.42
C VAL A 8 -28.48 34.93 -45.00
N PHE A 9 -29.28 35.46 -45.94
CA PHE A 9 -30.65 35.92 -45.67
C PHE A 9 -31.61 34.79 -45.23
N GLN A 10 -31.37 33.56 -45.70
CA GLN A 10 -32.17 32.39 -45.35
C GLN A 10 -31.82 31.87 -43.93
N ILE A 11 -30.55 31.99 -43.53
CA ILE A 11 -30.09 31.67 -42.16
C ILE A 11 -30.61 32.71 -41.16
N ASP A 12 -30.57 34.00 -41.52
CA ASP A 12 -31.05 35.08 -40.65
C ASP A 12 -32.56 34.96 -40.37
N ASN A 13 -33.37 34.63 -41.38
CA ASN A 13 -34.81 34.40 -41.20
C ASN A 13 -35.13 33.14 -40.38
N LEU A 14 -34.34 32.07 -40.53
CA LEU A 14 -34.49 30.86 -39.70
C LEU A 14 -34.12 31.15 -38.25
N TYR A 15 -33.05 31.90 -38.02
CA TYR A 15 -32.61 32.31 -36.68
C TYR A 15 -33.67 33.17 -35.99
N ILE A 16 -34.26 34.14 -36.69
CA ILE A 16 -35.33 34.99 -36.15
C ILE A 16 -36.56 34.14 -35.79
N CYS A 17 -37.00 33.24 -36.68
CA CYS A 17 -38.16 32.38 -36.43
C CYS A 17 -37.94 31.42 -35.24
N VAL A 18 -36.75 30.81 -35.12
CA VAL A 18 -36.39 29.95 -33.99
C VAL A 18 -36.31 30.77 -32.71
N LYS A 19 -35.68 31.94 -32.74
CA LYS A 19 -35.59 32.85 -31.60
C LYS A 19 -36.98 33.25 -31.09
N ASP A 20 -37.88 33.63 -31.99
CA ASP A 20 -39.21 34.07 -31.63
C ASP A 20 -40.04 32.91 -31.04
N LYS A 21 -39.92 31.70 -31.59
CA LYS A 21 -40.55 30.50 -31.02
C LYS A 21 -40.00 30.13 -29.65
N VAL A 22 -38.69 30.18 -29.46
CA VAL A 22 -38.05 29.88 -28.17
C VAL A 22 -38.42 30.95 -27.15
N SER A 23 -38.40 32.22 -27.53
CA SER A 23 -38.79 33.34 -26.68
C SER A 23 -40.25 33.24 -26.23
N GLU A 24 -41.16 32.93 -27.15
CA GLU A 24 -42.58 32.71 -26.82
C GLU A 24 -42.75 31.53 -25.85
N THR A 25 -41.99 30.45 -26.06
CA THR A 25 -42.07 29.26 -25.18
C THR A 25 -41.57 29.58 -23.77
N PHE A 26 -40.45 30.31 -23.64
CA PHE A 26 -39.95 30.75 -22.33
C PHE A 26 -40.85 31.81 -21.68
N TYR A 27 -41.50 32.66 -22.46
CA TYR A 27 -42.48 33.61 -21.96
C TYR A 27 -43.69 32.88 -21.35
N GLN A 28 -44.27 31.93 -22.08
CA GLN A 28 -45.39 31.11 -21.58
C GLN A 28 -44.99 30.27 -20.36
N PHE A 29 -43.78 29.71 -20.36
CA PHE A 29 -43.22 29.00 -19.20
C PHE A 29 -43.02 29.92 -18.00
N GLY A 30 -42.49 31.14 -18.21
CA GLY A 30 -42.32 32.13 -17.15
C GLY A 30 -43.65 32.59 -16.55
N VAL A 31 -44.67 32.80 -17.38
CA VAL A 31 -46.04 33.10 -16.93
C VAL A 31 -46.61 31.95 -16.08
N LEU A 32 -46.38 30.70 -16.50
CA LEU A 32 -46.81 29.51 -15.76
C LEU A 32 -46.13 29.40 -14.39
N VAL A 33 -44.81 29.64 -14.34
CA VAL A 33 -44.01 29.64 -13.09
C VAL A 33 -44.47 30.77 -12.17
N GLY A 34 -44.68 31.97 -12.70
CA GLY A 34 -45.14 33.13 -11.95
C GLY A 34 -46.55 32.97 -11.38
N ARG A 35 -47.42 32.19 -12.04
CA ARG A 35 -48.79 31.91 -11.58
C ARG A 35 -48.86 30.82 -10.51
N HIS A 36 -47.88 29.92 -10.45
CA HIS A 36 -47.83 28.80 -9.49
C HIS A 36 -46.47 28.69 -8.75
N PRO A 37 -46.02 29.74 -8.03
CA PRO A 37 -44.66 29.82 -7.48
C PRO A 37 -44.35 28.72 -6.45
N VAL A 38 -45.35 28.28 -5.67
CA VAL A 38 -45.16 27.27 -4.61
C VAL A 38 -44.84 25.89 -5.20
N TRP A 39 -45.59 25.44 -6.21
CA TRP A 39 -45.39 24.14 -6.85
C TRP A 39 -44.04 24.05 -7.56
N PHE A 40 -43.65 25.11 -8.28
CA PHE A 40 -42.36 25.18 -8.95
C PHE A 40 -41.16 25.29 -8.00
N SER A 41 -41.36 25.62 -6.73
CA SER A 41 -40.31 25.61 -5.70
C SER A 41 -40.24 24.26 -4.96
N VAL A 42 -41.39 23.68 -4.61
CA VAL A 42 -41.45 22.42 -3.83
C VAL A 42 -41.06 21.20 -4.66
N VAL A 43 -41.49 21.12 -5.91
CA VAL A 43 -41.20 19.97 -6.80
C VAL A 43 -39.69 19.74 -6.99
N PRO A 44 -38.86 20.73 -7.37
CA PRO A 44 -37.42 20.52 -7.50
C PRO A 44 -36.75 20.19 -6.17
N LEU A 45 -37.26 20.70 -5.03
CA LEU A 45 -36.75 20.31 -3.71
C LEU A 45 -36.99 18.83 -3.40
N ILE A 46 -38.20 18.32 -3.69
CA ILE A 46 -38.52 16.90 -3.52
C ILE A 46 -37.65 16.04 -4.45
N VAL A 47 -37.45 16.47 -5.70
CA VAL A 47 -36.57 15.77 -6.65
C VAL A 47 -35.12 15.75 -6.17
N CYS A 48 -34.59 16.88 -5.69
CA CYS A 48 -33.25 16.98 -5.11
C CYS A 48 -33.10 16.09 -3.87
N LEU A 49 -34.09 16.04 -2.99
CA LEU A 49 -34.10 15.16 -1.82
C LEU A 49 -34.13 13.68 -2.24
N GLY A 50 -34.98 13.33 -3.21
CA GLY A 50 -35.06 11.96 -3.73
C GLY A 50 -33.76 11.50 -4.38
N LEU A 51 -33.10 12.37 -5.17
CA LEU A 51 -31.78 12.10 -5.73
C LEU A 51 -30.69 12.07 -4.65
N GLY A 52 -30.79 12.94 -3.64
CA GLY A 52 -29.88 13.00 -2.50
C GLY A 52 -29.90 11.74 -1.64
N CYS A 53 -31.05 11.08 -1.50
CA CYS A 53 -31.13 9.77 -0.83
C CYS A 53 -30.22 8.71 -1.48
N GLY A 54 -29.94 8.81 -2.78
CA GLY A 54 -29.02 7.90 -3.47
C GLY A 54 -27.58 7.98 -2.95
N ILE A 55 -27.18 9.11 -2.36
CA ILE A 55 -25.84 9.27 -1.77
C ILE A 55 -25.65 8.33 -0.57
N LEU A 56 -26.72 8.03 0.17
CA LEU A 56 -26.68 7.11 1.31
C LEU A 56 -26.39 5.65 0.90
N ALA A 57 -26.57 5.31 -0.38
CA ALA A 57 -26.35 3.98 -0.92
C ALA A 57 -25.02 3.85 -1.68
N ILE A 58 -24.15 4.87 -1.63
CA ILE A 58 -22.83 4.82 -2.28
C ILE A 58 -21.94 3.83 -1.53
N ASN A 59 -21.47 2.83 -2.25
CA ASN A 59 -20.45 1.90 -1.77
C ASN A 59 -19.08 2.35 -2.28
N GLU A 60 -18.15 2.58 -1.36
CA GLU A 60 -16.78 2.95 -1.68
C GLU A 60 -15.96 1.71 -2.08
N ASN A 61 -15.32 1.77 -3.24
CA ASN A 61 -14.32 0.79 -3.65
C ASN A 61 -12.93 1.34 -3.33
N VAL A 62 -12.32 0.82 -2.27
CA VAL A 62 -10.96 1.22 -1.82
C VAL A 62 -9.86 0.47 -2.58
N ASP A 63 -10.25 -0.52 -3.39
CA ASP A 63 -9.31 -1.34 -4.16
C ASP A 63 -8.75 -0.54 -5.34
N THR A 64 -7.49 -0.13 -5.24
CA THR A 64 -6.80 0.66 -6.26
C THR A 64 -6.76 -0.06 -7.60
N GLU A 65 -6.67 -1.39 -7.62
CA GLU A 65 -6.66 -2.17 -8.85
C GLU A 65 -7.97 -1.98 -9.62
N LYS A 66 -9.12 -2.04 -8.92
CA LYS A 66 -10.45 -1.82 -9.52
C LYS A 66 -10.67 -0.38 -9.96
N LEU A 67 -10.00 0.58 -9.32
CA LEU A 67 -10.14 2.00 -9.62
C LEU A 67 -9.35 2.41 -10.87
N PHE A 68 -8.18 1.80 -11.07
CA PHE A 68 -7.27 2.14 -12.18
C PHE A 68 -7.33 1.16 -13.36
N THR A 69 -7.94 -0.01 -13.17
CA THR A 69 -8.06 -1.03 -14.23
C THR A 69 -9.54 -1.22 -14.60
N PRO A 70 -9.92 -1.07 -15.88
CA PRO A 70 -11.29 -1.36 -16.29
C PRO A 70 -11.61 -2.84 -16.08
N GLN A 71 -12.79 -3.12 -15.52
CA GLN A 71 -13.20 -4.47 -15.10
C GLN A 71 -13.24 -5.48 -16.26
N ASP A 72 -13.48 -5.02 -17.49
CA ASP A 72 -13.53 -5.86 -18.70
C ASP A 72 -12.22 -5.82 -19.52
N SER A 73 -11.11 -5.43 -18.90
CA SER A 73 -9.81 -5.46 -19.57
C SER A 73 -9.31 -6.89 -19.80
N ARG A 74 -8.56 -7.09 -20.90
CA ARG A 74 -7.81 -8.34 -21.12
C ARG A 74 -6.85 -8.67 -19.97
N ILE A 75 -6.38 -7.64 -19.27
CA ILE A 75 -5.50 -7.78 -18.10
C ILE A 75 -6.23 -8.53 -16.97
N TYR A 76 -7.53 -8.27 -16.76
CA TYR A 76 -8.29 -8.94 -15.72
C TYR A 76 -8.47 -10.44 -16.02
N SER A 77 -8.79 -10.79 -17.27
CA SER A 77 -8.95 -12.20 -17.65
C SER A 77 -7.62 -12.96 -17.66
N ASP A 78 -6.52 -12.34 -18.09
CA ASP A 78 -5.20 -12.94 -18.01
C ASP A 78 -4.72 -13.09 -16.56
N ARG A 79 -5.00 -12.11 -15.69
CA ARG A 79 -4.74 -12.25 -14.25
C ARG A 79 -5.55 -13.37 -13.62
N GLN A 80 -6.81 -13.54 -14.00
CA GLN A 80 -7.61 -14.64 -13.50
C GLN A 80 -7.01 -15.99 -13.91
N ARG A 81 -6.60 -16.14 -15.18
CA ARG A 81 -5.89 -17.34 -15.65
C ARG A 81 -4.58 -17.58 -14.89
N LEU A 82 -3.83 -16.53 -14.55
CA LEU A 82 -2.62 -16.66 -13.74
C LEU A 82 -2.94 -17.13 -12.32
N ARG A 83 -3.99 -16.60 -11.68
CA ARG A 83 -4.44 -17.07 -10.35
C ARG A 83 -4.91 -18.52 -10.37
N ASP A 84 -5.59 -18.92 -11.44
CA ASP A 84 -6.09 -20.29 -11.59
C ASP A 84 -4.92 -21.28 -11.79
N ASN A 85 -3.87 -20.88 -12.52
CA ASN A 85 -2.67 -21.70 -12.75
C ASN A 85 -1.67 -21.67 -11.58
N PHE A 86 -1.59 -20.55 -10.86
CA PHE A 86 -0.69 -20.32 -9.73
C PHE A 86 -1.51 -19.85 -8.52
N PRO A 87 -2.18 -20.80 -7.82
CA PRO A 87 -3.02 -20.48 -6.68
C PRO A 87 -2.20 -19.93 -5.51
N ASP A 88 -2.85 -19.13 -4.66
CA ASP A 88 -2.22 -18.55 -3.48
C ASP A 88 -1.78 -19.63 -2.49
N SER A 89 -0.45 -19.83 -2.37
CA SER A 89 0.16 -20.78 -1.45
C SER A 89 0.56 -20.16 -0.11
N THR A 90 0.26 -18.86 0.13
CA THR A 90 0.71 -18.14 1.34
C THR A 90 0.22 -18.77 2.64
N SER A 91 -0.84 -19.59 2.63
CA SER A 91 -1.39 -20.17 3.86
C SER A 91 -0.64 -21.41 4.38
N TRP A 92 0.04 -22.17 3.53
CA TRP A 92 0.61 -23.49 3.87
C TRP A 92 2.05 -23.72 3.37
N ASN A 93 2.39 -23.27 2.16
CA ASN A 93 3.71 -23.43 1.56
C ASN A 93 4.09 -22.16 0.79
N PHE A 94 4.35 -21.11 1.57
CA PHE A 94 4.79 -19.83 1.06
C PHE A 94 6.15 -19.97 0.38
N ASP A 95 6.17 -19.66 -0.91
CA ASP A 95 7.37 -19.41 -1.70
C ASP A 95 7.22 -18.04 -2.36
N ALA A 96 8.16 -17.13 -2.11
CA ALA A 96 8.14 -15.79 -2.68
C ALA A 96 8.21 -15.81 -4.22
N PHE A 97 8.82 -16.83 -4.82
CA PHE A 97 8.95 -16.98 -6.27
C PHE A 97 7.81 -17.80 -6.90
N GLY A 98 7.02 -18.50 -6.09
CA GLY A 98 5.88 -19.31 -6.55
C GLY A 98 4.57 -18.53 -6.71
N LEU A 99 4.53 -17.26 -6.28
CA LEU A 99 3.32 -16.45 -6.33
C LEU A 99 3.15 -15.73 -7.67
N SER A 100 1.94 -15.76 -8.20
CA SER A 100 1.54 -14.96 -9.37
C SER A 100 1.29 -13.49 -9.05
N GLU A 101 1.06 -13.17 -7.77
CA GLU A 101 0.79 -11.82 -7.29
C GLU A 101 1.84 -11.39 -6.26
N VAL A 102 2.07 -10.08 -6.19
CA VAL A 102 2.98 -9.51 -5.17
C VAL A 102 2.36 -9.75 -3.79
N PRO A 103 3.05 -10.47 -2.89
CA PRO A 103 2.52 -10.72 -1.56
C PRO A 103 2.45 -9.42 -0.76
N THR A 104 1.43 -9.32 0.10
CA THR A 104 1.35 -8.22 1.04
C THR A 104 2.43 -8.39 2.10
N MET A 105 3.27 -7.37 2.30
CA MET A 105 4.38 -7.42 3.24
C MET A 105 4.44 -6.16 4.10
N ALA A 106 4.74 -6.33 5.39
CA ALA A 106 5.19 -5.25 6.25
C ALA A 106 6.72 -5.30 6.34
N VAL A 107 7.38 -4.18 6.02
CA VAL A 107 8.84 -4.07 6.00
C VAL A 107 9.28 -3.15 7.12
N LEU A 108 10.09 -3.66 8.04
CA LEU A 108 10.76 -2.87 9.06
C LEU A 108 12.21 -2.65 8.66
N LEU A 109 12.62 -1.38 8.64
CA LEU A 109 14.01 -0.98 8.38
C LEU A 109 14.60 -0.40 9.65
N PHE A 110 15.51 -1.14 10.27
CA PHE A 110 16.27 -0.68 11.42
C PHE A 110 17.60 -0.13 10.92
N ARG A 111 17.83 1.15 11.15
CA ARG A 111 19.10 1.81 10.82
C ARG A 111 19.77 2.27 12.10
N ARG A 112 21.06 1.97 12.25
CA ARG A 112 21.86 2.57 13.30
C ARG A 112 22.09 4.04 12.94
N GLY A 113 21.40 4.94 13.65
CA GLY A 113 21.55 6.39 13.51
C GLY A 113 22.94 6.83 13.96
N GLY A 114 23.53 7.75 13.18
CA GLY A 114 24.74 8.44 13.59
C GLY A 114 24.49 9.53 14.61
N LYS A 115 25.56 10.11 15.17
CA LYS A 115 25.43 11.26 16.10
C LYS A 115 24.89 12.51 15.40
N ASP A 116 24.82 12.51 14.08
CA ASP A 116 24.18 13.57 13.34
C ASP A 116 22.67 13.46 13.50
N LYS A 117 22.11 14.46 14.19
CA LYS A 117 20.69 14.82 14.09
C LYS A 117 20.43 15.17 12.63
N VAL A 118 20.16 14.16 11.81
CA VAL A 118 19.68 14.36 10.44
C VAL A 118 18.33 15.03 10.58
N ASN A 119 18.27 16.33 10.25
CA ASN A 119 17.03 17.01 9.92
C ASN A 119 16.42 16.26 8.72
N THR A 120 15.47 15.37 8.98
CA THR A 120 14.93 14.43 7.99
C THR A 120 13.95 15.11 7.04
N ASN A 121 14.45 15.92 6.11
CA ASN A 121 13.77 16.24 4.85
C ASN A 121 14.60 15.82 3.61
N THR A 122 15.86 15.44 3.79
CA THR A 122 16.72 14.98 2.69
C THR A 122 17.12 13.53 2.93
N PHE A 123 16.58 12.64 2.10
CA PHE A 123 17.19 11.33 1.81
C PHE A 123 18.47 11.60 1.00
N GLU A 124 19.42 12.32 1.58
CA GLU A 124 20.70 12.53 0.94
C GLU A 124 21.44 11.20 1.00
N THR A 125 21.83 10.77 -0.21
CA THR A 125 22.87 9.81 -0.52
C THR A 125 24.17 10.28 0.11
N ALA A 126 24.23 10.24 1.42
CA ALA A 126 25.46 10.39 2.13
C ALA A 126 26.20 9.07 1.91
N ASP A 127 27.08 9.08 0.92
CA ASP A 127 28.33 8.33 0.87
C ASP A 127 29.11 8.66 2.16
N VAL A 128 28.55 8.27 3.30
CA VAL A 128 29.22 8.35 4.59
C VAL A 128 30.23 7.23 4.55
N ASP A 129 31.48 7.61 4.37
CA ASP A 129 32.65 6.77 4.58
C ASP A 129 32.40 5.84 5.76
N ILE A 130 32.36 4.53 5.47
CA ILE A 130 32.18 3.45 6.44
C ILE A 130 33.31 3.44 7.48
N ASP A 131 34.33 4.28 7.31
CA ASP A 131 35.60 4.18 8.01
C ASP A 131 35.68 4.93 9.35
N GLN A 132 34.85 5.95 9.61
CA GLN A 132 35.09 6.82 10.79
C GLN A 132 34.05 6.81 11.89
N GLN A 133 32.86 6.22 11.70
CA GLN A 133 31.95 6.00 12.82
C GLN A 133 31.35 4.60 12.78
N GLN A 134 31.72 3.81 13.79
CA GLN A 134 31.32 2.44 14.07
C GLN A 134 29.80 2.35 14.28
N TYR A 135 29.03 2.40 13.21
CA TYR A 135 27.59 2.19 13.24
C TYR A 135 27.30 0.73 12.91
N ASN A 136 27.44 -0.11 13.92
CA ASN A 136 27.13 -1.53 13.82
C ASN A 136 25.74 -1.82 14.38
N ILE A 137 24.83 -2.32 13.55
CA ILE A 137 23.49 -2.73 13.95
C ILE A 137 23.52 -3.92 14.91
N PHE A 138 24.61 -4.71 14.92
CA PHE A 138 24.78 -5.87 15.78
C PHE A 138 25.23 -5.53 17.22
N GLU A 139 25.43 -4.24 17.56
CA GLU A 139 25.65 -3.81 18.94
C GLU A 139 24.52 -4.31 19.87
N GLU A 140 24.86 -4.84 21.05
CA GLU A 140 23.85 -5.45 21.95
C GLU A 140 22.70 -4.49 22.27
N LYS A 141 23.01 -3.22 22.55
CA LYS A 141 22.00 -2.19 22.81
C LYS A 141 21.05 -1.98 21.62
N ALA A 142 21.56 -2.03 20.39
CA ALA A 142 20.74 -1.88 19.19
C ALA A 142 19.88 -3.14 18.98
N MET A 143 20.46 -4.33 19.15
CA MET A 143 19.77 -5.60 19.01
C MET A 143 18.67 -5.78 20.06
N ASP A 144 18.87 -5.33 21.29
CA ASP A 144 17.85 -5.36 22.35
C ASP A 144 16.64 -4.49 22.01
N VAL A 145 16.88 -3.29 21.47
CA VAL A 145 15.80 -2.42 21.00
C VAL A 145 15.04 -3.08 19.85
N ILE A 146 15.75 -3.64 18.86
CA ILE A 146 15.15 -4.33 17.71
C ILE A 146 14.29 -5.51 18.16
N ARG A 147 14.82 -6.38 19.02
CA ARG A 147 14.10 -7.52 19.60
C ARG A 147 12.86 -7.04 20.37
N GLY A 148 12.99 -5.95 21.13
CA GLY A 148 11.88 -5.34 21.86
C GLY A 148 10.76 -4.82 20.95
N VAL A 149 11.10 -4.22 19.80
CA VAL A 149 10.13 -3.78 18.79
C VAL A 149 9.44 -4.99 18.15
N ILE A 150 10.19 -5.99 17.72
CA ILE A 150 9.65 -7.22 17.12
C ILE A 150 8.68 -7.92 18.07
N LYS A 151 9.05 -8.08 19.36
CA LYS A 151 8.19 -8.70 20.38
C LYS A 151 6.89 -7.92 20.58
N LYS A 152 6.93 -6.59 20.54
CA LYS A 152 5.72 -5.76 20.63
C LYS A 152 4.81 -5.93 19.42
N ILE A 153 5.39 -5.96 18.22
CA ILE A 153 4.64 -6.16 16.97
C ILE A 153 3.94 -7.52 16.97
N GLU A 154 4.63 -8.57 17.39
CA GLU A 154 4.06 -9.92 17.49
C GLU A 154 2.92 -10.01 18.52
N ALA A 155 2.90 -9.14 19.52
CA ALA A 155 1.86 -9.05 20.53
C ALA A 155 0.67 -8.15 20.14
N ILE A 156 0.70 -7.49 18.98
CA ILE A 156 -0.42 -6.65 18.53
C ILE A 156 -1.66 -7.51 18.30
N GLN A 157 -2.79 -7.04 18.82
CA GLN A 157 -4.09 -7.69 18.70
C GLN A 157 -5.07 -6.81 17.93
N ILE A 158 -5.74 -7.39 16.94
CA ILE A 158 -6.76 -6.74 16.13
C ILE A 158 -8.09 -7.44 16.37
N LYS A 159 -9.16 -6.69 16.63
CA LYS A 159 -10.51 -7.26 16.70
C LYS A 159 -11.25 -7.02 15.39
N LYS A 160 -11.70 -8.09 14.74
CA LYS A 160 -12.57 -8.03 13.56
C LYS A 160 -13.63 -9.13 13.60
N GLY A 161 -14.90 -8.75 13.45
CA GLY A 161 -16.01 -9.72 13.44
C GLY A 161 -16.11 -10.55 14.72
N GLY A 162 -15.84 -9.95 15.88
CA GLY A 162 -15.85 -10.63 17.19
C GLY A 162 -14.67 -11.57 17.45
N LYS A 163 -13.76 -11.75 16.48
CA LYS A 163 -12.53 -12.54 16.65
C LYS A 163 -11.33 -11.60 16.83
N THR A 164 -10.40 -12.04 17.67
CA THR A 164 -9.11 -11.36 17.87
C THR A 164 -8.04 -12.06 17.04
N TYR A 165 -7.25 -11.29 16.31
CA TYR A 165 -6.18 -11.75 15.45
C TYR A 165 -4.86 -11.13 15.89
N THR A 166 -3.79 -11.91 15.82
CA THR A 166 -2.40 -11.49 15.99
C THR A 166 -1.64 -11.60 14.67
N VAL A 167 -0.40 -11.12 14.64
CA VAL A 167 0.49 -11.27 13.48
C VAL A 167 0.69 -12.74 13.10
N LEU A 168 0.74 -13.63 14.09
CA LEU A 168 0.95 -15.07 13.88
C LEU A 168 -0.27 -15.77 13.25
N ASP A 169 -1.46 -15.17 13.36
CA ASP A 169 -2.68 -15.69 12.76
C ASP A 169 -2.79 -15.33 11.28
N ILE A 170 -2.17 -14.21 10.88
CA ILE A 170 -2.30 -13.62 9.54
C ILE A 170 -1.03 -13.76 8.67
N CYS A 171 0.08 -14.21 9.24
CA CYS A 171 1.35 -14.40 8.55
C CYS A 171 1.25 -15.47 7.43
N ALA A 172 2.03 -15.30 6.37
CA ALA A 172 2.25 -16.37 5.42
C ALA A 172 3.01 -17.53 6.10
N ARG A 173 2.69 -18.78 5.74
CA ARG A 173 3.29 -19.97 6.36
C ARG A 173 4.01 -20.84 5.37
N ASN A 174 5.09 -21.45 5.83
CA ASN A 174 5.77 -22.57 5.20
C ASN A 174 5.88 -23.68 6.26
N GLN A 175 5.37 -24.87 5.96
CA GLN A 175 5.34 -26.01 6.90
C GLN A 175 4.76 -25.61 8.28
N ASP A 176 3.62 -24.91 8.26
CA ASP A 176 2.91 -24.38 9.44
C ASP A 176 3.64 -23.29 10.26
N GLN A 177 4.85 -22.89 9.87
CA GLN A 177 5.60 -21.82 10.53
C GLN A 177 5.46 -20.49 9.77
N CYS A 178 5.31 -19.39 10.51
CA CYS A 178 5.31 -18.05 9.92
C CYS A 178 6.63 -17.74 9.22
N VAL A 179 6.56 -17.23 7.99
CA VAL A 179 7.73 -16.79 7.25
C VAL A 179 8.07 -15.34 7.60
N PHE A 180 9.11 -15.18 8.42
CA PHE A 180 9.65 -13.88 8.82
C PHE A 180 11.09 -13.71 8.35
N ASN A 181 11.24 -13.08 7.18
CA ASN A 181 12.56 -12.88 6.59
C ASN A 181 13.38 -11.90 7.42
N GLY A 182 14.59 -12.30 7.80
CA GLY A 182 15.50 -11.50 8.62
C GLY A 182 15.24 -11.57 10.12
N LYS A 183 14.22 -12.30 10.60
CA LYS A 183 14.00 -12.49 12.04
C LYS A 183 15.13 -13.31 12.68
N SER A 184 15.65 -14.33 11.99
CA SER A 184 16.78 -15.16 12.47
C SER A 184 18.03 -14.34 12.78
N ILE A 185 18.27 -13.25 12.03
CA ILE A 185 19.38 -12.31 12.25
C ILE A 185 19.26 -11.58 13.60
N THR A 186 18.04 -11.44 14.14
CA THR A 186 17.80 -10.79 15.43
C THR A 186 18.03 -11.71 16.64
N SER A 187 18.30 -12.99 16.41
CA SER A 187 18.52 -13.96 17.49
C SER A 187 19.84 -13.70 18.23
N PRO A 188 19.92 -14.05 19.54
CA PRO A 188 21.18 -14.02 20.27
C PRO A 188 22.26 -14.93 19.65
N SER A 189 21.87 -16.10 19.13
CA SER A 189 22.78 -17.06 18.50
C SER A 189 23.41 -16.51 17.22
N PHE A 190 22.64 -15.78 16.38
CA PHE A 190 23.22 -15.12 15.21
C PHE A 190 24.25 -14.07 15.62
N LYS A 191 23.96 -13.26 16.64
CA LYS A 191 24.91 -12.26 17.14
C LYS A 191 26.20 -12.90 17.64
N GLU A 192 26.12 -13.94 18.46
CA GLU A 192 27.29 -14.67 18.95
C GLU A 192 28.17 -15.17 17.78
N ARG A 193 27.55 -15.68 16.73
CA ARG A 193 28.27 -16.11 15.53
C ARG A 193 28.96 -14.97 14.79
N VAL A 194 28.35 -13.79 14.75
CA VAL A 194 28.97 -12.56 14.18
C VAL A 194 30.15 -12.13 15.04
N ASP A 195 29.98 -12.10 16.36
CA ASP A 195 31.05 -11.73 17.32
C ASP A 195 32.24 -12.70 17.22
N ASN A 196 31.97 -13.98 16.98
CA ASN A 196 32.98 -15.02 16.78
C ASN A 196 33.58 -15.05 15.34
N GLY A 197 33.12 -14.19 14.43
CA GLY A 197 33.63 -14.14 13.05
C GLY A 197 33.32 -15.40 12.22
N THR A 198 32.18 -16.06 12.47
CA THR A 198 31.80 -17.33 11.82
C THR A 198 30.66 -17.19 10.80
N VAL A 199 30.22 -15.96 10.53
CA VAL A 199 29.13 -15.69 9.58
C VAL A 199 29.73 -15.22 8.25
N PRO A 200 29.75 -16.07 7.20
CA PRO A 200 30.11 -15.63 5.86
C PRO A 200 29.06 -14.67 5.28
N TYR A 201 29.50 -13.74 4.43
CA TYR A 201 28.65 -12.82 3.68
C TYR A 201 29.00 -12.86 2.19
N PRO A 202 28.02 -12.82 1.26
CA PRO A 202 26.57 -12.69 1.50
C PRO A 202 25.86 -14.02 1.80
N ASN A 203 26.47 -15.13 1.42
CA ASN A 203 25.86 -16.46 1.51
C ASN A 203 26.05 -17.04 2.92
N TYR A 204 24.95 -17.23 3.63
CA TYR A 204 24.90 -17.81 4.96
C TYR A 204 24.09 -19.10 4.94
N ARG A 205 24.35 -20.02 5.87
CA ARG A 205 23.54 -21.21 6.05
C ARG A 205 23.00 -21.24 7.47
N ASP A 206 21.69 -21.24 7.59
CA ASP A 206 20.98 -21.43 8.85
C ASP A 206 20.34 -22.82 8.92
N GLU A 207 19.59 -23.06 9.98
CA GLU A 207 18.86 -24.31 10.23
C GLU A 207 17.80 -24.59 9.15
N ASN A 208 17.31 -23.55 8.46
CA ASN A 208 16.30 -23.66 7.40
C ASN A 208 16.92 -23.79 6.00
N GLY A 209 18.23 -23.62 5.87
CA GLY A 209 18.96 -23.83 4.62
C GLY A 209 19.87 -22.66 4.23
N PRO A 210 20.25 -22.57 2.94
CA PRO A 210 21.01 -21.43 2.44
C PRO A 210 20.16 -20.16 2.45
N SER A 211 20.74 -19.07 2.92
CA SER A 211 20.11 -17.76 3.05
C SER A 211 21.08 -16.68 2.59
N ASP A 212 20.63 -15.80 1.70
CA ASP A 212 21.42 -14.66 1.24
C ASP A 212 21.14 -13.45 2.15
N LEU A 213 22.13 -13.08 2.95
CA LEU A 213 22.05 -11.99 3.91
C LEU A 213 21.94 -10.61 3.24
N SER A 214 22.26 -10.48 1.95
CA SER A 214 22.10 -9.23 1.19
C SER A 214 20.63 -8.81 1.09
N PHE A 215 19.70 -9.76 1.20
CA PHE A 215 18.28 -9.45 1.25
C PHE A 215 17.84 -8.76 2.54
N ASN A 216 18.64 -8.83 3.61
CA ASN A 216 18.30 -8.32 4.92
C ASN A 216 19.28 -7.28 5.46
N LEU A 217 20.50 -7.22 4.97
CA LEU A 217 21.54 -6.31 5.45
C LEU A 217 21.97 -5.30 4.39
N ALA A 218 22.18 -4.05 4.78
CA ALA A 218 22.78 -3.02 3.93
C ALA A 218 23.84 -2.20 4.68
N GLY A 219 24.77 -1.60 3.93
CA GLY A 219 25.95 -0.95 4.48
C GLY A 219 26.83 -1.94 5.25
N VAL A 220 27.14 -3.07 4.60
CA VAL A 220 27.88 -4.18 5.20
C VAL A 220 29.38 -3.93 5.12
N LYS A 221 30.07 -4.14 6.24
CA LYS A 221 31.54 -4.26 6.31
C LYS A 221 31.87 -5.74 6.47
N ALA A 222 32.58 -6.29 5.50
CA ALA A 222 33.12 -7.65 5.56
C ALA A 222 34.64 -7.60 5.75
N SER A 223 35.18 -8.63 6.39
CA SER A 223 36.62 -8.88 6.46
C SER A 223 37.19 -9.20 5.07
N ALA A 224 38.50 -9.10 4.90
CA ALA A 224 39.21 -9.52 3.68
C ALA A 224 38.91 -10.97 3.27
N THR A 225 38.53 -11.82 4.24
CA THR A 225 38.15 -13.23 4.04
C THR A 225 36.66 -13.44 3.73
N GLY A 226 35.86 -12.38 3.58
CA GLY A 226 34.42 -12.48 3.28
C GLY A 226 33.53 -12.78 4.49
N VAL A 227 34.04 -12.60 5.70
CA VAL A 227 33.27 -12.76 6.96
C VAL A 227 32.56 -11.45 7.30
N LEU A 228 31.30 -11.53 7.73
CA LEU A 228 30.51 -10.39 8.20
C LEU A 228 31.10 -9.80 9.49
N VAL A 229 31.44 -8.50 9.46
CA VAL A 229 31.98 -7.77 10.62
C VAL A 229 30.97 -6.77 11.17
N ALA A 230 30.33 -6.01 10.30
CA ALA A 230 29.31 -5.03 10.69
C ALA A 230 28.27 -4.83 9.59
N ALA A 231 27.11 -4.31 9.97
CA ALA A 231 26.11 -3.81 9.03
C ALA A 231 25.46 -2.53 9.59
N ARG A 232 25.05 -1.62 8.72
CA ARG A 232 24.42 -0.35 9.14
C ARG A 232 22.90 -0.45 9.25
N VAL A 233 22.30 -1.28 8.40
CA VAL A 233 20.85 -1.42 8.28
C VAL A 233 20.47 -2.89 8.33
N LEU A 234 19.42 -3.20 9.09
CA LEU A 234 18.72 -4.47 9.10
C LEU A 234 17.30 -4.28 8.58
N LYS A 235 16.92 -5.07 7.59
CA LYS A 235 15.58 -5.15 7.02
C LYS A 235 14.91 -6.44 7.48
N VAL A 236 13.78 -6.33 8.16
CA VAL A 236 12.92 -7.46 8.55
C VAL A 236 11.63 -7.38 7.76
N ARG A 237 11.16 -8.50 7.20
CA ARG A 237 9.92 -8.54 6.42
C ARG A 237 8.95 -9.57 7.00
N TYR A 238 7.75 -9.09 7.28
CA TYR A 238 6.60 -9.90 7.64
C TYR A 238 5.76 -10.09 6.39
N VAL A 239 5.65 -11.32 5.92
CA VAL A 239 4.75 -11.63 4.80
C VAL A 239 3.38 -11.98 5.36
N ILE A 240 2.33 -11.37 4.82
CA ILE A 240 0.95 -11.49 5.27
C ILE A 240 0.16 -12.25 4.21
N ARG A 241 -0.75 -13.13 4.64
CA ARG A 241 -1.63 -13.91 3.75
C ARG A 241 -2.51 -13.01 2.89
N THR A 242 -2.62 -13.35 1.60
CA THR A 242 -3.36 -12.54 0.61
C THR A 242 -4.87 -12.59 0.85
N PHE A 243 -5.40 -13.72 1.33
CA PHE A 243 -6.83 -13.90 1.61
C PHE A 243 -7.42 -12.91 2.63
N LEU A 244 -6.58 -12.22 3.42
CA LEU A 244 -7.01 -11.23 4.41
C LEU A 244 -6.90 -9.78 3.93
N ARG A 245 -6.93 -9.52 2.60
CA ARG A 245 -6.84 -8.14 2.03
C ARG A 245 -7.72 -7.11 2.73
N GLY A 246 -8.93 -7.46 3.18
CA GLY A 246 -9.81 -6.56 3.94
C GLY A 246 -9.44 -6.33 5.42
N ILE A 247 -8.55 -7.13 6.02
CA ILE A 247 -7.97 -6.92 7.35
C ILE A 247 -6.62 -6.18 7.25
N ASN A 248 -5.89 -6.39 6.15
CA ASN A 248 -4.52 -5.93 5.95
C ASN A 248 -4.38 -4.40 5.98
N TYR A 249 -5.33 -3.64 5.40
CA TYR A 249 -5.31 -2.18 5.45
C TYR A 249 -5.44 -1.65 6.88
N PHE A 250 -6.29 -2.27 7.70
CA PHE A 250 -6.49 -1.88 9.09
C PHE A 250 -5.27 -2.21 9.96
N PHE A 251 -4.65 -3.38 9.73
CA PHE A 251 -3.45 -3.77 10.48
C PHE A 251 -2.26 -2.84 10.20
N LEU A 252 -1.99 -2.54 8.93
CA LEU A 252 -0.88 -1.65 8.57
C LEU A 252 -1.09 -0.24 9.14
N SER A 253 -2.31 0.31 9.03
CA SER A 253 -2.65 1.62 9.62
C SER A 253 -2.45 1.63 11.14
N PHE A 254 -2.89 0.57 11.84
CA PHE A 254 -2.77 0.47 13.29
C PHE A 254 -1.33 0.29 13.77
N VAL A 255 -0.52 -0.49 13.04
CA VAL A 255 0.91 -0.67 13.34
C VAL A 255 1.66 0.65 13.19
N PHE A 256 1.41 1.41 12.11
CA PHE A 256 2.02 2.72 11.92
C PHE A 256 1.61 3.69 13.04
N GLU A 257 0.32 3.77 13.38
CA GLU A 257 -0.17 4.67 14.43
C GLU A 257 0.36 4.29 15.83
N SER A 258 0.56 3.00 16.10
CA SER A 258 1.13 2.53 17.37
C SER A 258 2.63 2.78 17.50
N LEU A 259 3.35 2.84 16.38
CA LEU A 259 4.78 3.18 16.34
C LEU A 259 5.03 4.69 16.38
N GLU A 260 4.11 5.52 15.87
CA GLU A 260 4.24 6.98 15.83
C GLU A 260 3.92 7.66 17.18
N LYS A 261 3.14 7.01 18.05
CA LYS A 261 2.81 7.51 19.40
C LYS A 261 3.90 7.28 20.46
N LYS A 262 5.16 7.03 20.06
CA LYS A 262 6.31 6.84 20.96
C LYS A 262 7.55 7.56 20.47
#